data_AF-A0A7J3QTH3-F1
#
_entry.id   AF-A0A7J3QTH3-F1
#
_cell.length_a   1.000
_cell.length_b   1.000
_cell.length_c   1.000
_cell.angle_alpha   90.00
_cell.angle_beta   90.00
_cell.angle_gamma   90.00
#
_symmetry.space_group_name_H-M   'P 1'
#
loop_
_entity.id
_entity.type
_entity.pdbx_description
1 polymer ?
#
loop_
_entity_poly.entity_id
_entity_poly.type
_entity_poly.pdbx_seq_one_letter_code
_entity_poly.pdbx_strand_id
1 'polypeptide(L)'
;MGLVNTKNAYMAILLLGIVSLLGDVVYEGSRGIVTPYLKFLGASAFAIAFFGRFGEFLGYFLRLVSGRLADTTRAYWLFIFLGYGFIVSIPLLGIVGMWQIAVILVLLERIGKAIRSPSRDAVLSIVSRGVGAGKAFGIHELLDQIGAILGPLIVAGLMFYISNNYNLTFSLLSLPFIMLLAFLAYTYKRIGRIGWRKTAEPAEATSEKAGEKLGRAFYVYTFAVLLNTVGLIPFELILLKATKILEPTNQLWIVPLIYTLIQGVDAPTALFAGFAYDKFKIMVLVLPFILSVVPT
;
A
#
# COMPACT_ATOMS: atom_id res chain seq x y z
N MET A 1 5.27 -30.80 15.46
CA MET A 1 6.39 -29.84 15.36
C MET A 1 7.11 -30.02 14.01
N GLY A 2 6.47 -29.64 12.90
CA GLY A 2 7.06 -29.70 11.56
C GLY A 2 7.61 -28.33 11.21
N LEU A 3 8.85 -28.07 11.61
CA LEU A 3 9.57 -26.84 11.33
C LEU A 3 9.51 -26.56 9.83
N VAL A 4 8.88 -25.45 9.44
CA VAL A 4 9.14 -24.85 8.12
C VAL A 4 10.66 -24.67 8.08
N ASN A 5 11.35 -25.47 7.25
CA ASN A 5 12.78 -25.34 7.04
C ASN A 5 13.09 -23.85 6.85
N THR A 6 14.04 -23.30 7.60
CA THR A 6 14.43 -21.89 7.58
C THR A 6 14.57 -21.36 6.15
N LYS A 7 15.12 -22.17 5.25
CA LYS A 7 15.23 -21.86 3.81
C LYS A 7 13.87 -21.67 3.13
N ASN A 8 12.89 -22.53 3.43
CA ASN A 8 11.54 -22.43 2.90
C ASN A 8 10.78 -21.22 3.48
N ALA A 9 11.04 -20.86 4.74
CA ALA A 9 10.48 -19.65 5.35
C ALA A 9 10.98 -18.38 4.65
N TYR A 10 12.30 -18.23 4.46
CA TYR A 10 12.86 -17.10 3.72
C TYR A 10 12.37 -17.06 2.28
N MET A 11 12.27 -18.20 1.60
CA MET A 11 11.70 -18.26 0.25
C MET A 11 10.24 -17.77 0.24
N ALA A 12 9.42 -18.16 1.21
CA ALA A 12 8.03 -17.71 1.31
C ALA A 12 7.93 -16.19 1.53
N ILE A 13 8.74 -15.66 2.44
CA ILE A 13 8.81 -14.23 2.74
C ILE A 13 9.23 -13.44 1.49
N LEU A 14 10.29 -13.86 0.81
CA LEU A 14 10.76 -13.22 -0.41
C LEU A 14 9.73 -13.28 -1.54
N LEU A 15 9.03 -14.40 -1.71
CA LEU A 15 7.99 -14.52 -2.73
C LEU A 15 6.79 -13.60 -2.46
N LEU A 16 6.32 -13.56 -1.21
CA LEU A 16 5.26 -12.63 -0.80
C LEU A 16 5.71 -11.16 -0.96
N GLY A 17 6.96 -10.87 -0.62
CA GLY A 17 7.56 -9.55 -0.82
C GLY A 17 7.69 -9.17 -2.29
N ILE A 18 8.10 -10.07 -3.18
CA ILE A 18 8.16 -9.79 -4.63
C ILE A 18 6.77 -9.54 -5.21
N VAL A 19 5.78 -10.34 -4.83
CA VAL A 19 4.38 -10.10 -5.22
C VAL A 19 3.95 -8.70 -4.78
N SER A 20 4.25 -8.34 -3.54
CA SER A 20 3.86 -7.05 -2.99
C SER A 20 4.61 -5.87 -3.64
N LEU A 21 5.91 -6.00 -3.86
CA LEU A 21 6.75 -5.08 -4.63
C LEU A 21 6.15 -4.82 -6.01
N LEU A 22 5.82 -5.86 -6.78
CA LEU A 22 5.23 -5.70 -8.12
C LEU A 22 3.85 -5.01 -8.05
N GLY A 23 3.08 -5.29 -6.99
CA GLY A 23 1.84 -4.59 -6.70
C GLY A 23 2.05 -3.11 -6.43
N ASP A 24 3.06 -2.75 -5.62
CA ASP A 24 3.40 -1.37 -5.28
C ASP A 24 4.03 -0.62 -6.46
N VAL A 25 4.76 -1.29 -7.37
CA VAL A 25 5.20 -0.69 -8.65
C VAL A 25 4.01 -0.15 -9.45
N VAL A 26 2.92 -0.92 -9.55
CA VAL A 26 1.71 -0.49 -10.26
C VAL A 26 0.96 0.56 -9.45
N TYR A 27 0.75 0.29 -8.17
CA TYR A 27 -0.06 1.13 -7.28
C TYR A 27 0.56 2.51 -7.05
N GLU A 28 1.79 2.55 -6.53
CA GLU A 28 2.48 3.79 -6.22
C GLU A 28 2.89 4.51 -7.51
N GLY A 29 3.24 3.76 -8.56
CA GLY A 29 3.41 4.31 -9.90
C GLY A 29 2.19 5.09 -10.37
N SER A 30 0.98 4.53 -10.19
CA SER A 30 -0.26 5.24 -10.52
C SER A 30 -0.44 6.50 -9.69
N ARG A 31 -0.17 6.45 -8.38
CA ARG A 31 -0.38 7.58 -7.46
C ARG A 31 0.46 8.80 -7.83
N GLY A 32 1.65 8.58 -8.39
CA GLY A 32 2.50 9.65 -8.93
C GLY A 32 1.87 10.45 -10.08
N ILE A 33 0.87 9.90 -10.79
CA ILE A 33 0.25 10.54 -11.97
C ILE A 33 -1.28 10.58 -11.97
N VAL A 34 -1.97 9.96 -11.01
CA VAL A 34 -3.44 9.98 -10.94
C VAL A 34 -3.98 11.40 -10.80
N THR A 35 -3.36 12.23 -9.96
CA THR A 35 -3.76 13.64 -9.78
C THR A 35 -3.73 14.44 -11.08
N PRO A 36 -2.61 14.52 -11.82
CA PRO A 36 -2.59 15.23 -13.10
C PRO A 36 -3.49 14.57 -14.15
N TYR A 37 -3.62 13.25 -14.17
CA TYR A 37 -4.51 12.55 -15.09
C TYR A 37 -5.99 12.89 -14.87
N LEU A 38 -6.47 12.91 -13.62
CA LEU A 38 -7.84 13.31 -13.31
C LEU A 38 -8.11 14.76 -13.72
N LYS A 39 -7.13 15.66 -13.51
CA LYS A 39 -7.21 17.05 -13.99
C LYS A 39 -7.29 17.11 -15.52
N PHE A 40 -6.47 16.33 -16.22
CA PHE A 40 -6.49 16.21 -17.68
C PHE A 40 -7.87 15.76 -18.20
N LEU A 41 -8.52 14.83 -17.50
CA LEU A 41 -9.89 14.38 -17.79
C LEU A 41 -11.00 15.38 -17.36
N GLY A 42 -10.63 16.56 -16.85
CA GLY A 42 -11.57 17.62 -16.48
C GLY A 42 -12.11 17.55 -15.04
N ALA A 43 -11.51 16.76 -14.15
CA ALA A 43 -11.90 16.77 -12.74
C ALA A 43 -11.55 18.11 -12.09
N SER A 44 -12.46 18.62 -11.24
CA SER A 44 -12.20 19.82 -10.44
C SER A 44 -11.17 19.53 -9.33
N ALA A 45 -10.48 20.57 -8.86
CA ALA A 45 -9.55 20.44 -7.73
C ALA A 45 -10.23 19.87 -6.47
N PHE A 46 -11.51 20.25 -6.25
CA PHE A 46 -12.33 19.70 -5.16
C PHE A 46 -12.55 18.19 -5.33
N ALA A 47 -12.94 17.74 -6.54
CA ALA A 47 -13.16 16.32 -6.80
C ALA A 47 -11.89 15.50 -6.58
N ILE A 48 -10.75 15.97 -7.09
CA ILE A 48 -9.45 15.32 -6.91
C ILE A 48 -9.11 15.18 -5.42
N ALA A 49 -9.20 16.28 -4.66
CA ALA A 49 -8.88 16.27 -3.23
C ALA A 49 -9.85 15.38 -2.43
N PHE A 50 -11.15 15.49 -2.69
CA PHE A 50 -12.17 14.70 -2.01
C PHE A 50 -11.99 13.21 -2.27
N PHE A 51 -11.90 12.77 -3.54
CA PHE A 51 -11.79 11.35 -3.88
C PHE A 51 -10.43 10.76 -3.51
N GLY A 52 -9.36 11.56 -3.53
CA GLY A 52 -8.05 11.14 -2.99
C GLY A 52 -8.17 10.73 -1.53
N ARG A 53 -8.72 11.61 -0.69
CA ARG A 53 -8.92 11.37 0.75
C ARG A 53 -9.99 10.32 1.06
N PHE A 54 -11.11 10.35 0.34
CA PHE A 54 -12.15 9.35 0.49
C PHE A 54 -11.62 7.95 0.19
N GLY A 55 -10.74 7.82 -0.80
CA GLY A 55 -10.05 6.58 -1.08
C GLY A 55 -9.14 6.10 0.06
N GLU A 56 -8.41 7.00 0.71
CA GLU A 56 -7.59 6.65 1.90
C GLU A 56 -8.48 6.17 3.04
N PHE A 57 -9.53 6.93 3.35
CA PHE A 57 -10.53 6.56 4.34
C PHE A 57 -11.13 5.18 4.07
N LEU A 58 -11.58 4.95 2.83
CA LEU A 58 -12.14 3.67 2.40
C LEU A 58 -11.14 2.53 2.57
N GLY A 59 -9.87 2.78 2.22
CA GLY A 59 -8.78 1.82 2.41
C GLY A 59 -8.60 1.40 3.86
N TYR A 60 -8.53 2.34 4.80
CA TYR A 60 -8.38 2.03 6.22
C TYR A 60 -9.63 1.38 6.83
N PHE A 61 -10.82 1.90 6.51
CA PHE A 61 -12.08 1.35 7.00
C PHE A 61 -12.26 -0.09 6.55
N LEU A 62 -12.03 -0.39 5.27
CA LEU A 62 -12.21 -1.73 4.73
C LEU A 62 -11.16 -2.71 5.24
N ARG A 63 -9.94 -2.30 5.63
CA ARG A 63 -8.97 -3.19 6.28
C ARG A 63 -9.50 -3.77 7.59
N LEU A 64 -10.21 -2.96 8.37
CA LEU A 64 -10.83 -3.41 9.63
C LEU A 64 -11.88 -4.50 9.36
N VAL A 65 -12.71 -4.29 8.33
CA VAL A 65 -13.78 -5.22 7.95
C VAL A 65 -13.23 -6.48 7.30
N SER A 66 -12.31 -6.33 6.34
CA SER A 66 -11.74 -7.43 5.56
C SER A 66 -10.87 -8.35 6.41
N GLY A 67 -10.13 -7.83 7.40
CA GLY A 67 -9.37 -8.62 8.35
C GLY A 67 -10.26 -9.58 9.14
N ARG A 68 -11.32 -9.05 9.77
CA ARG A 68 -12.29 -9.86 10.51
C ARG A 68 -12.97 -10.91 9.62
N LEU A 69 -13.33 -10.53 8.39
CA LEU A 69 -13.95 -11.45 7.44
C LEU A 69 -12.98 -12.56 7.00
N ALA A 70 -11.72 -12.22 6.72
CA ALA A 70 -10.68 -13.19 6.35
C ALA A 70 -10.41 -14.18 7.49
N ASP A 71 -10.34 -13.71 8.73
CA ASP A 71 -10.15 -14.57 9.91
C ASP A 71 -11.34 -15.51 10.14
N THR A 72 -12.56 -15.00 9.97
CA THR A 72 -13.79 -15.79 10.17
C THR A 72 -13.96 -16.86 9.10
N THR A 73 -13.74 -16.50 7.83
CA THR A 73 -13.88 -17.41 6.68
C THR A 73 -12.65 -18.30 6.46
N ARG A 74 -11.51 -17.94 7.06
CA ARG A 74 -10.20 -18.56 6.84
C ARG A 74 -9.77 -18.58 5.37
N ALA A 75 -10.34 -17.71 4.54
CA ALA A 75 -10.14 -17.69 3.08
C ALA A 75 -9.03 -16.72 2.66
N TYR A 76 -7.93 -16.63 3.42
CA TYR A 76 -6.85 -15.66 3.23
C TYR A 76 -6.34 -15.57 1.78
N TRP A 77 -6.09 -16.71 1.13
CA TRP A 77 -5.63 -16.73 -0.26
C TRP A 77 -6.67 -16.17 -1.23
N LEU A 78 -7.96 -16.40 -1.00
CA LEU A 78 -9.02 -15.81 -1.82
C LEU A 78 -8.95 -14.28 -1.75
N PHE A 79 -8.86 -13.71 -0.55
CA PHE A 79 -8.74 -12.27 -0.35
C PHE A 79 -7.44 -11.69 -0.93
N ILE A 80 -6.32 -12.43 -0.82
CA ILE A 80 -5.06 -12.06 -1.47
C ILE A 80 -5.24 -11.99 -3.00
N PHE A 81 -5.81 -13.03 -3.61
CA PHE A 81 -6.06 -13.07 -5.06
C PHE A 81 -7.02 -11.99 -5.52
N LEU A 82 -8.13 -11.78 -4.81
CA LEU A 82 -9.10 -10.72 -5.13
C LEU A 82 -8.45 -9.34 -5.03
N GLY A 83 -7.74 -9.06 -3.94
CA GLY A 83 -7.16 -7.75 -3.72
C GLY A 83 -5.97 -7.42 -4.63
N TYR A 84 -5.16 -8.41 -5.04
CA TYR A 84 -4.17 -8.20 -6.09
C TYR A 84 -4.83 -8.13 -7.48
N GLY A 85 -5.89 -8.90 -7.72
CA GLY A 85 -6.64 -8.86 -8.97
C GLY A 85 -7.23 -7.48 -9.26
N PHE A 86 -7.70 -6.77 -8.22
CA PHE A 86 -8.21 -5.41 -8.36
C PHE A 86 -7.18 -4.38 -8.85
N ILE A 87 -5.87 -4.65 -8.81
CA ILE A 87 -4.86 -3.77 -9.43
C ILE A 87 -5.08 -3.62 -10.93
N VAL A 88 -5.78 -4.55 -11.60
CA VAL A 88 -6.17 -4.43 -13.02
C VAL A 88 -6.85 -3.09 -13.33
N SER A 89 -7.49 -2.47 -12.33
CA SER A 89 -8.13 -1.16 -12.50
C SER A 89 -7.14 -0.06 -12.88
N ILE A 90 -5.86 -0.17 -12.51
CA ILE A 90 -4.83 0.82 -12.84
C ILE A 90 -4.46 0.79 -14.32
N PRO A 91 -4.08 -0.35 -14.94
CA PRO A 91 -3.89 -0.38 -16.39
C PRO A 91 -5.12 0.02 -17.19
N LEU A 92 -6.33 -0.29 -16.67
CA LEU A 92 -7.59 0.11 -17.30
C LEU A 92 -7.80 1.64 -17.32
N LEU A 93 -7.11 2.42 -16.48
CA LEU A 93 -7.09 3.89 -16.63
C LEU A 93 -6.56 4.30 -18.01
N GLY A 94 -5.70 3.50 -18.63
CA GLY A 94 -5.11 3.80 -19.93
C GLY A 94 -6.10 3.87 -21.10
N ILE A 95 -7.32 3.37 -20.91
CA ILE A 95 -8.37 3.34 -21.95
C ILE A 95 -9.60 4.18 -21.59
N VAL A 96 -9.59 4.83 -20.42
CA VAL A 96 -10.73 5.63 -19.94
C VAL A 96 -10.60 7.07 -20.40
N GLY A 97 -11.73 7.65 -20.83
CA GLY A 97 -11.83 9.06 -21.26
C GLY A 97 -12.64 9.96 -20.32
N MET A 98 -13.07 9.45 -19.15
CA MET A 98 -13.95 10.18 -18.23
C MET A 98 -13.44 10.08 -16.79
N TRP A 99 -13.30 11.23 -16.11
CA TRP A 99 -12.72 11.27 -14.77
C TRP A 99 -13.54 10.51 -13.73
N GLN A 100 -14.86 10.41 -13.91
CA GLN A 100 -15.76 9.68 -13.01
C GLN A 100 -15.42 8.18 -13.00
N ILE A 101 -15.20 7.60 -14.18
CA ILE A 101 -14.80 6.20 -14.32
C ILE A 101 -13.39 6.01 -13.78
N ALA A 102 -12.48 6.95 -14.05
CA ALA A 102 -11.12 6.91 -13.52
C ALA A 102 -11.10 6.90 -11.98
N VAL A 103 -11.93 7.71 -11.33
CA VAL A 103 -12.09 7.70 -9.87
C VAL A 103 -12.57 6.34 -9.37
N ILE A 104 -13.57 5.72 -10.03
CA ILE A 104 -14.05 4.39 -9.64
C ILE A 104 -12.93 3.36 -9.72
N LEU A 105 -12.12 3.38 -10.79
CA LEU A 105 -10.98 2.48 -10.95
C LEU A 105 -9.91 2.68 -9.87
N VAL A 106 -9.61 3.93 -9.51
CA VAL A 106 -8.69 4.26 -8.41
C VAL A 106 -9.24 3.79 -7.07
N LEU A 107 -10.54 3.94 -6.82
CA LEU A 107 -11.17 3.44 -5.60
C LEU A 107 -11.19 1.91 -5.54
N LEU A 108 -11.43 1.22 -6.66
CA LEU A 108 -11.36 -0.24 -6.76
C LEU A 108 -9.98 -0.77 -6.42
N GLU A 109 -8.92 -0.10 -6.87
CA GLU A 109 -7.56 -0.45 -6.48
C GLU A 109 -7.41 -0.36 -4.95
N ARG A 110 -7.87 0.74 -4.34
CA ARG A 110 -7.72 0.99 -2.89
C ARG A 110 -8.50 -0.04 -2.06
N ILE A 111 -9.69 -0.40 -2.53
CA ILE A 111 -10.47 -1.52 -2.00
C ILE A 111 -9.65 -2.81 -2.09
N GLY A 112 -9.00 -3.08 -3.22
CA GLY A 112 -8.13 -4.22 -3.40
C GLY A 112 -6.97 -4.28 -2.41
N LYS A 113 -6.25 -3.18 -2.20
CA LYS A 113 -5.19 -3.09 -1.19
C LYS A 113 -5.75 -3.35 0.21
N ALA A 114 -6.93 -2.82 0.53
CA ALA A 114 -7.59 -3.04 1.83
C ALA A 114 -8.00 -4.49 2.08
N ILE A 115 -8.40 -5.20 1.02
CA ILE A 115 -8.80 -6.60 1.08
C ILE A 115 -7.59 -7.52 1.24
N ARG A 116 -6.52 -7.30 0.46
CA ARG A 116 -5.36 -8.20 0.48
C ARG A 116 -4.45 -8.01 1.69
N SER A 117 -4.26 -6.78 2.18
CA SER A 117 -3.22 -6.49 3.19
C SER A 117 -3.38 -7.32 4.47
N PRO A 118 -4.54 -7.32 5.17
CA PRO A 118 -4.70 -8.12 6.39
C PRO A 118 -4.47 -9.62 6.14
N SER A 119 -4.93 -10.11 4.97
CA SER A 119 -4.80 -11.51 4.64
C SER A 119 -3.37 -11.92 4.30
N ARG A 120 -2.65 -11.07 3.58
CA ARG A 120 -1.22 -11.23 3.27
C ARG A 120 -0.42 -11.25 4.57
N ASP A 121 -0.67 -10.30 5.47
CA ASP A 121 0.07 -10.15 6.71
C ASP A 121 -0.17 -11.33 7.66
N ALA A 122 -1.40 -11.85 7.70
CA ALA A 122 -1.72 -13.10 8.40
C ALA A 122 -0.93 -14.29 7.83
N VAL A 123 -0.92 -14.47 6.49
CA VAL A 123 -0.12 -15.53 5.86
C VAL A 123 1.37 -15.35 6.14
N LEU A 124 1.89 -14.13 6.06
CA LEU A 124 3.29 -13.79 6.35
C LEU A 124 3.67 -14.16 7.80
N SER A 125 2.81 -13.84 8.76
CA SER A 125 3.02 -14.18 10.17
C SER A 125 3.15 -15.70 10.38
N ILE A 126 2.36 -16.50 9.65
CA ILE A 126 2.36 -17.95 9.78
C ILE A 126 3.62 -18.56 9.16
N VAL A 127 4.02 -18.11 7.97
CA VAL A 127 5.25 -18.61 7.32
C VAL A 127 6.52 -18.16 8.06
N SER A 128 6.42 -17.10 8.88
CA SER A 128 7.56 -16.54 9.63
C SER A 128 7.88 -17.27 10.96
N ARG A 129 7.08 -18.24 11.41
CA ARG A 129 7.24 -18.92 12.71
C ARG A 129 8.65 -19.50 12.95
N GLY A 130 9.38 -19.88 11.90
CA GLY A 130 10.74 -20.43 12.00
C GLY A 130 11.89 -19.41 11.98
N VAL A 131 11.62 -18.12 11.71
CA VAL A 131 12.66 -17.08 11.52
C VAL A 131 12.42 -15.80 12.32
N GLY A 132 11.26 -15.69 12.97
CA GLY A 132 10.85 -14.53 13.76
C GLY A 132 10.03 -13.54 12.93
N ALA A 133 8.91 -13.10 13.49
CA ALA A 133 7.97 -12.21 12.82
C ALA A 133 8.62 -10.87 12.44
N GLY A 134 9.32 -10.20 13.36
CA GLY A 134 9.94 -8.89 13.08
C GLY A 134 10.92 -8.92 11.90
N LYS A 135 11.73 -9.98 11.77
CA LYS A 135 12.64 -10.13 10.63
C LYS A 135 11.88 -10.37 9.32
N ALA A 136 10.83 -11.19 9.36
CA ALA A 136 10.01 -11.47 8.19
C ALA A 136 9.27 -10.22 7.68
N PHE A 137 8.62 -9.49 8.58
CA PHE A 137 7.96 -8.22 8.26
C PHE A 137 8.97 -7.17 7.80
N GLY A 138 10.17 -7.09 8.40
CA GLY A 138 11.20 -6.16 7.94
C GLY A 138 11.72 -6.43 6.52
N ILE A 139 11.95 -7.69 6.16
CA ILE A 139 12.33 -8.06 4.78
C ILE A 139 11.20 -7.77 3.80
N HIS A 140 9.96 -8.10 4.18
CA HIS A 140 8.78 -7.83 3.37
C HIS A 140 8.61 -6.32 3.15
N GLU A 141 8.67 -5.53 4.20
CA GLU A 141 8.56 -4.07 4.16
C GLU A 141 9.64 -3.44 3.28
N LEU A 142 10.88 -3.92 3.36
CA LEU A 142 11.95 -3.47 2.47
C LEU A 142 11.60 -3.66 0.98
N LEU A 143 11.01 -4.81 0.63
CA LEU A 143 10.58 -5.07 -0.75
C LEU A 143 9.39 -4.21 -1.16
N ASP A 144 8.43 -3.97 -0.26
CA ASP A 144 7.32 -3.03 -0.48
C ASP A 144 7.85 -1.62 -0.79
N GLN A 145 8.79 -1.13 0.02
CA GLN A 145 9.40 0.20 -0.17
C GLN A 145 10.20 0.32 -1.47
N ILE A 146 10.92 -0.73 -1.86
CA ILE A 146 11.57 -0.78 -3.17
C ILE A 146 10.53 -0.64 -4.28
N GLY A 147 9.39 -1.33 -4.19
CA GLY A 147 8.29 -1.21 -5.15
C GLY A 147 7.69 0.20 -5.17
N ALA A 148 7.50 0.80 -3.99
CA ALA A 148 6.94 2.13 -3.83
C ALA A 148 7.81 3.25 -4.42
N ILE A 149 9.12 3.07 -4.43
CA ILE A 149 10.07 4.00 -5.06
C ILE A 149 10.20 3.71 -6.56
N LEU A 150 10.32 2.44 -6.95
CA LEU A 150 10.49 2.04 -8.36
C LEU A 150 9.26 2.35 -9.21
N GLY A 151 8.05 2.21 -8.68
CA GLY A 151 6.81 2.48 -9.42
C GLY A 151 6.76 3.88 -10.01
N PRO A 152 6.82 4.94 -9.18
CA PRO A 152 6.83 6.31 -9.67
C PRO A 152 8.04 6.63 -10.55
N LEU A 153 9.22 6.04 -10.30
CA LEU A 153 10.38 6.18 -11.18
C LEU A 153 10.14 5.61 -12.58
N ILE A 154 9.58 4.40 -12.66
CA ILE A 154 9.21 3.77 -13.94
C ILE A 154 8.20 4.65 -14.67
N VAL A 155 7.18 5.14 -13.96
CA VAL A 155 6.16 6.02 -14.53
C VAL A 155 6.74 7.35 -15.02
N ALA A 156 7.67 7.95 -14.28
CA ALA A 156 8.39 9.14 -14.71
C ALA A 156 9.18 8.89 -16.00
N GLY A 157 9.94 7.80 -16.06
CA GLY A 157 10.68 7.39 -17.24
C GLY A 157 9.75 7.17 -18.45
N LEU A 158 8.65 6.44 -18.26
CA LEU A 158 7.63 6.28 -19.30
C LEU A 158 7.14 7.64 -19.78
N MET A 159 6.59 8.47 -18.89
CA MET A 159 6.06 9.79 -19.25
C MET A 159 7.07 10.65 -20.02
N PHE A 160 8.35 10.60 -19.65
CA PHE A 160 9.41 11.29 -20.36
C PHE A 160 9.58 10.77 -21.80
N TYR A 161 9.71 9.46 -22.00
CA TYR A 161 9.95 8.88 -23.33
C TYR A 161 8.72 8.92 -24.26
N ILE A 162 7.51 8.86 -23.71
CA ILE A 162 6.26 8.88 -24.49
C ILE A 162 5.52 10.22 -24.41
N SER A 163 6.24 11.31 -24.18
CA SER A 163 5.73 12.70 -24.30
C SER A 163 4.48 12.97 -23.46
N ASN A 164 4.50 12.56 -22.19
CA ASN A 164 3.41 12.73 -21.23
C ASN A 164 2.07 12.07 -21.67
N ASN A 165 2.11 10.98 -22.46
CA ASN A 165 0.91 10.22 -22.84
C ASN A 165 0.38 9.33 -21.70
N TYR A 166 -0.61 9.82 -20.95
CA TYR A 166 -1.22 9.09 -19.83
C TYR A 166 -1.77 7.72 -20.23
N ASN A 167 -2.50 7.65 -21.36
CA ASN A 167 -3.18 6.44 -21.79
C ASN A 167 -2.20 5.30 -21.99
N LEU A 168 -1.09 5.58 -22.68
CA LEU A 168 -0.03 4.61 -22.89
C LEU A 168 0.75 4.31 -21.60
N THR A 169 1.04 5.30 -20.75
CA THR A 169 1.71 5.07 -19.47
C THR A 169 0.92 4.13 -18.56
N PHE A 170 -0.38 4.37 -18.35
CA PHE A 170 -1.22 3.46 -17.55
C PHE A 170 -1.31 2.08 -18.21
N SER A 171 -1.52 2.02 -19.53
CA SER A 171 -1.59 0.74 -20.25
C SER A 171 -0.30 -0.08 -20.09
N LEU A 172 0.87 0.56 -20.09
CA LEU A 172 2.17 -0.11 -19.91
C LEU A 172 2.38 -0.64 -18.48
N LEU A 173 1.65 -0.15 -17.47
CA LEU A 173 1.61 -0.77 -16.14
C LEU A 173 0.93 -2.15 -16.14
N SER A 174 0.31 -2.57 -17.25
CA SER A 174 -0.13 -3.95 -17.45
C SER A 174 1.05 -4.94 -17.39
N LEU A 175 2.26 -4.54 -17.79
CA LEU A 175 3.44 -5.40 -17.77
C LEU A 175 3.81 -5.83 -16.33
N PRO A 176 4.09 -4.91 -15.38
CA PRO A 176 4.32 -5.29 -13.99
C PRO A 176 3.09 -5.95 -13.35
N PHE A 177 1.87 -5.61 -13.77
CA PHE A 177 0.65 -6.28 -13.29
C PHE A 177 0.56 -7.76 -13.73
N ILE A 178 0.90 -8.09 -14.97
CA ILE A 178 0.93 -9.48 -15.44
C ILE A 178 2.02 -10.26 -14.71
N MET A 179 3.20 -9.65 -14.51
CA MET A 179 4.27 -10.23 -13.69
C MET A 179 3.81 -10.49 -12.26
N LEU A 180 3.10 -9.55 -11.65
CA LEU A 180 2.48 -9.70 -10.33
C LEU A 180 1.59 -10.95 -10.28
N LEU A 181 0.66 -11.10 -11.24
CA LEU A 181 -0.26 -12.25 -11.26
C LEU A 181 0.48 -13.57 -11.44
N ALA A 182 1.51 -13.59 -12.30
CA ALA A 182 2.36 -14.76 -12.50
C ALA A 182 3.10 -15.15 -11.22
N PHE A 183 3.71 -14.17 -10.53
CA PHE A 183 4.38 -14.39 -9.25
C PHE A 183 3.41 -14.78 -8.14
N LEU A 184 2.20 -14.23 -8.12
CA LEU A 184 1.17 -14.58 -7.15
C LEU A 184 0.72 -16.03 -7.33
N ALA A 185 0.45 -16.44 -8.57
CA ALA A 185 0.09 -17.83 -8.89
C ALA A 185 1.24 -18.79 -8.56
N TYR A 186 2.48 -18.42 -8.85
CA TYR A 186 3.66 -19.20 -8.48
C TYR A 186 3.81 -19.33 -6.96
N THR A 187 3.67 -18.22 -6.23
CA THR A 187 3.73 -18.17 -4.77
C THR A 187 2.65 -19.06 -4.17
N TYR A 188 1.40 -18.96 -4.63
CA TYR A 188 0.32 -19.85 -4.17
C TYR A 188 0.62 -21.34 -4.41
N LYS A 189 1.17 -21.70 -5.58
CA LYS A 189 1.57 -23.09 -5.86
C LYS A 189 2.68 -23.58 -4.92
N ARG A 190 3.62 -22.71 -4.54
CA ARG A 190 4.78 -23.04 -3.70
C ARG A 190 4.46 -23.06 -2.21
N ILE A 191 3.70 -22.09 -1.71
CA ILE A 191 3.44 -21.92 -0.27
C ILE A 191 1.98 -22.13 0.12
N GLY A 192 1.04 -21.80 -0.77
CA GLY A 192 -0.40 -21.94 -0.52
C GLY A 192 -0.86 -23.39 -0.37
N ARG A 193 -0.20 -24.34 -1.06
CA ARG A 193 -0.47 -25.78 -0.94
C ARG A 193 0.14 -26.45 0.30
N ILE A 194 1.16 -25.85 0.92
CA ILE A 194 2.01 -26.55 1.90
C ILE A 194 1.41 -26.61 3.31
N GLY A 195 0.43 -25.79 3.71
CA GLY A 195 -0.05 -25.96 5.09
C GLY A 195 -1.02 -24.99 5.70
N TRP A 196 -2.00 -24.44 4.98
CA TRP A 196 -3.13 -23.79 5.68
C TRP A 196 -3.89 -24.79 6.57
N ARG A 197 -4.11 -26.02 6.07
CA ARG A 197 -4.90 -27.05 6.77
C ARG A 197 -4.17 -27.72 7.95
N LYS A 198 -2.85 -27.59 8.07
CA LYS A 198 -2.02 -28.25 9.11
C LYS A 198 -1.45 -27.29 10.17
N THR A 199 -1.42 -25.98 9.91
CA THR A 199 -0.92 -24.97 10.90
C THR A 199 -2.04 -24.19 11.60
N ALA A 200 -3.28 -24.36 11.13
CA ALA A 200 -4.52 -23.95 11.81
C ALA A 200 -5.05 -25.04 12.76
N GLU A 201 -4.17 -25.87 13.33
CA GLU A 201 -4.45 -26.38 14.68
C GLU A 201 -4.58 -25.17 15.60
N PRO A 202 -5.47 -25.21 16.61
CA PRO A 202 -5.68 -24.09 17.50
C PRO A 202 -4.37 -23.89 18.26
N ALA A 203 -3.50 -23.01 17.74
CA ALA A 203 -2.78 -22.12 18.63
C ALA A 203 -3.90 -21.56 19.48
N GLU A 204 -3.93 -21.98 20.75
CA GLU A 204 -4.82 -21.46 21.77
C GLU A 204 -5.02 -20.01 21.41
N ALA A 205 -6.21 -19.72 20.88
CA ALA A 205 -6.66 -18.37 20.88
C ALA A 205 -6.70 -18.10 22.38
N THR A 206 -5.61 -17.53 22.91
CA THR A 206 -5.75 -16.37 23.77
C THR A 206 -6.63 -15.44 22.96
N SER A 207 -7.93 -15.74 23.05
CA SER A 207 -9.03 -14.82 22.98
C SER A 207 -8.67 -13.80 24.03
N GLU A 208 -7.72 -12.91 23.70
CA GLU A 208 -7.80 -11.53 24.12
C GLU A 208 -9.23 -11.16 23.81
N LYS A 209 -10.00 -11.08 24.90
CA LYS A 209 -11.45 -11.11 24.88
C LYS A 209 -11.88 -10.08 23.87
N ALA A 210 -12.54 -10.53 22.81
CA ALA A 210 -13.27 -9.65 21.90
C ALA A 210 -14.33 -8.92 22.74
N GLY A 211 -13.96 -7.77 23.30
CA GLY A 211 -14.77 -7.08 24.32
C GLY A 211 -14.01 -6.44 25.48
N GLU A 212 -12.68 -6.60 25.61
CA GLU A 212 -11.94 -5.75 26.55
C GLU A 212 -11.98 -4.30 26.05
N LYS A 213 -12.63 -3.45 26.85
CA LYS A 213 -12.74 -2.01 26.57
C LYS A 213 -11.32 -1.45 26.48
N LEU A 214 -10.98 -0.90 25.32
CA LEU A 214 -9.72 -0.20 25.11
C LEU A 214 -9.58 0.90 26.17
N GLY A 215 -8.41 0.99 26.81
CA GLY A 215 -8.20 1.93 27.91
C GLY A 215 -8.35 3.40 27.45
N ARG A 216 -8.61 4.31 28.39
CA ARG A 216 -8.69 5.76 28.11
C ARG A 216 -7.47 6.29 27.33
N ALA A 217 -6.28 5.75 27.62
CA ALA A 217 -5.05 6.11 26.92
C ALA A 217 -5.12 5.86 25.40
N PHE A 218 -5.76 4.76 24.98
CA PHE A 218 -5.97 4.46 23.56
C PHE A 218 -6.83 5.55 22.90
N TYR A 219 -7.98 5.88 23.49
CA TYR A 219 -8.89 6.89 22.92
C TYR A 219 -8.26 8.29 22.88
N VAL A 220 -7.53 8.68 23.94
CA VAL A 220 -6.80 9.96 23.97
C VAL A 220 -5.74 9.99 22.88
N TYR A 221 -4.97 8.90 22.72
CA TYR A 221 -3.96 8.79 21.67
C TYR A 221 -4.59 8.85 20.28
N THR A 222 -5.63 8.07 20.01
CA THR A 222 -6.34 8.09 18.71
C THR A 222 -6.92 9.46 18.40
N PHE A 223 -7.51 10.13 19.40
CA PHE A 223 -8.05 11.48 19.21
C PHE A 223 -6.94 12.50 18.95
N ALA A 224 -5.80 12.40 19.65
CA ALA A 224 -4.64 13.24 19.38
C ALA A 224 -4.14 13.03 17.94
N VAL A 225 -3.93 11.77 17.51
CA VAL A 225 -3.52 11.42 16.14
C VAL A 225 -4.52 11.97 15.12
N LEU A 226 -5.82 11.91 15.40
CA LEU A 226 -6.85 12.50 14.54
C LEU A 226 -6.64 14.00 14.38
N LEU A 227 -6.52 14.76 15.48
CA LEU A 227 -6.31 16.21 15.43
C LEU A 227 -5.01 16.57 14.69
N ASN A 228 -3.94 15.81 14.93
CA ASN A 228 -2.66 15.98 14.25
C ASN A 228 -2.79 15.75 12.73
N THR A 229 -3.48 14.68 12.33
CA THR A 229 -3.63 14.31 10.92
C THR A 229 -4.51 15.29 10.14
N VAL A 230 -5.50 15.92 10.79
CA VAL A 230 -6.35 16.96 10.16
C VAL A 230 -5.51 18.16 9.69
N GLY A 231 -4.41 18.48 10.37
CA GLY A 231 -3.52 19.57 10.00
C GLY A 231 -2.56 19.26 8.84
N LEU A 232 -2.44 18.00 8.40
CA LEU A 232 -1.46 17.60 7.39
C LEU A 232 -1.95 17.90 5.97
N ILE A 233 -1.11 18.62 5.21
CA ILE A 233 -1.35 18.84 3.79
C ILE A 233 -1.27 17.50 3.04
N PRO A 234 -2.32 17.13 2.28
CA PRO A 234 -2.28 15.94 1.44
C PRO A 234 -1.20 16.07 0.37
N PHE A 235 -0.47 14.98 0.13
CA PHE A 235 0.49 14.93 -0.96
C PHE A 235 -0.19 15.16 -2.33
N GLU A 236 -1.47 14.80 -2.47
CA GLU A 236 -2.22 15.05 -3.71
C GLU A 236 -2.30 16.55 -4.04
N LEU A 237 -2.38 17.44 -3.04
CA LEU A 237 -2.36 18.88 -3.29
C LEU A 237 -0.97 19.38 -3.69
N ILE A 238 0.09 18.79 -3.13
CA ILE A 238 1.48 19.05 -3.55
C ILE A 238 1.63 18.67 -5.03
N LEU A 239 1.19 17.46 -5.42
CA LEU A 239 1.24 17.01 -6.80
C LEU A 239 0.32 17.83 -7.72
N LEU A 240 -0.84 18.29 -7.26
CA LEU A 240 -1.72 19.17 -8.03
C LEU A 240 -1.06 20.53 -8.28
N LYS A 241 -0.39 21.10 -7.27
CA LYS A 241 0.36 22.35 -7.41
C LYS A 241 1.55 22.16 -8.35
N ALA A 242 2.32 21.09 -8.21
CA ALA A 242 3.40 20.74 -9.11
C ALA A 242 2.90 20.60 -10.56
N THR A 243 1.77 19.91 -10.76
CA THR A 243 1.12 19.79 -12.08
C THR A 243 0.82 21.15 -12.69
N LYS A 244 0.24 22.09 -11.93
CA LYS A 244 -0.06 23.44 -12.43
C LYS A 244 1.21 24.23 -12.83
N ILE A 245 2.34 23.96 -12.19
CA ILE A 245 3.62 24.62 -12.48
C ILE A 245 4.29 23.99 -13.71
N LEU A 246 4.21 22.66 -13.85
CA LEU A 246 4.93 21.87 -14.86
C LEU A 246 4.16 21.67 -16.17
N GLU A 247 2.83 21.87 -16.15
CA GLU A 247 1.98 21.76 -17.34
C GLU A 247 2.35 22.77 -18.44
N PRO A 248 2.57 24.08 -18.16
CA PRO A 248 2.93 25.05 -19.20
C PRO A 248 4.28 24.77 -19.89
N THR A 249 5.20 24.09 -19.21
CA THR A 249 6.51 23.71 -19.75
C THR A 249 6.55 22.30 -20.34
N ASN A 250 5.41 21.59 -20.36
CA ASN A 250 5.29 20.20 -20.80
C ASN A 250 6.23 19.22 -20.04
N GLN A 251 6.47 19.47 -18.76
CA GLN A 251 7.37 18.69 -17.89
C GLN A 251 6.61 17.82 -16.88
N LEU A 252 5.44 17.30 -17.26
CA LEU A 252 4.57 16.53 -16.36
C LEU A 252 5.22 15.22 -15.87
N TRP A 253 6.21 14.69 -16.59
CA TRP A 253 7.07 13.57 -16.17
C TRP A 253 7.83 13.84 -14.85
N ILE A 254 7.98 15.10 -14.42
CA ILE A 254 8.59 15.44 -13.12
C ILE A 254 7.63 15.19 -11.94
N VAL A 255 6.31 15.23 -12.16
CA VAL A 255 5.31 15.01 -11.08
C VAL A 255 5.50 13.65 -10.38
N PRO A 256 5.62 12.51 -11.08
CA PRO A 256 5.91 11.24 -10.44
C PRO A 256 7.31 11.18 -9.79
N LEU A 257 8.29 11.98 -10.23
CA LEU A 257 9.59 12.09 -9.53
C LEU A 257 9.46 12.80 -8.18
N ILE A 258 8.63 13.85 -8.10
CA ILE A 258 8.30 14.49 -6.82
C ILE A 258 7.64 13.46 -5.91
N TYR A 259 6.76 12.61 -6.45
CA TYR A 259 6.17 11.53 -5.69
C TYR A 259 7.19 10.47 -5.23
N THR A 260 8.19 10.13 -6.07
CA THR A 260 9.33 9.30 -5.64
C THR A 260 10.06 9.90 -4.45
N LEU A 261 10.30 11.23 -4.45
CA LEU A 261 10.96 11.89 -3.32
C LEU A 261 10.14 11.79 -2.03
N ILE A 262 8.81 11.92 -2.13
CA ILE A 262 7.91 11.72 -0.99
C ILE A 262 8.06 10.31 -0.43
N GLN A 263 8.03 9.29 -1.29
CA GLN A 263 8.23 7.89 -0.86
C GLN A 263 9.65 7.63 -0.33
N GLY A 264 10.66 8.30 -0.91
CA GLY A 264 12.04 8.25 -0.46
C GLY A 264 12.28 8.87 0.92
N VAL A 265 11.40 9.76 1.39
CA VAL A 265 11.41 10.27 2.78
C VAL A 265 10.64 9.32 3.70
N ASP A 266 9.51 8.78 3.25
CA ASP A 266 8.67 7.89 4.06
C ASP A 266 9.40 6.59 4.43
N ALA A 267 10.05 5.94 3.45
CA ALA A 267 10.69 4.64 3.66
C ALA A 267 11.80 4.64 4.74
N PRO A 268 12.79 5.55 4.72
CA PRO A 268 13.79 5.62 5.77
C PRO A 268 13.20 6.07 7.10
N THR A 269 12.26 7.02 7.08
CA THR A 269 11.60 7.52 8.29
C THR A 269 10.88 6.40 9.03
N ALA A 270 10.18 5.52 8.31
CA ALA A 270 9.52 4.35 8.90
C ALA A 270 10.53 3.40 9.57
N LEU A 271 11.67 3.12 8.93
CA LEU A 271 12.74 2.29 9.50
C LEU A 271 13.34 2.93 10.77
N PHE A 272 13.69 4.22 10.71
CA PHE A 272 14.23 4.95 11.86
C PHE A 272 13.22 5.03 13.00
N ALA A 273 11.95 5.31 12.71
CA ALA A 273 10.88 5.33 13.70
C ALA A 273 10.69 3.96 14.37
N GLY A 274 10.77 2.87 13.60
CA GLY A 274 10.73 1.50 14.13
C GLY A 274 11.86 1.22 15.12
N PHE A 275 13.11 1.47 14.73
CA PHE A 275 14.27 1.30 15.62
C PHE A 275 14.20 2.21 16.85
N ALA A 276 13.76 3.46 16.68
CA ALA A 276 13.57 4.39 17.78
C ALA A 276 12.50 3.87 18.74
N TYR A 277 11.37 3.37 18.23
CA TYR A 277 10.30 2.83 19.05
C TYR A 277 10.75 1.60 19.86
N ASP A 278 11.57 0.72 19.27
CA ASP A 278 12.11 -0.43 19.98
C ASP A 278 12.94 -0.02 21.20
N LYS A 279 13.72 1.07 21.07
CA LYS A 279 14.62 1.62 22.09
C LYS A 279 13.92 2.53 23.12
N PHE A 280 13.04 3.41 22.66
CA PHE A 280 12.45 4.49 23.47
C PHE A 280 10.95 4.31 23.73
N LYS A 281 10.35 3.22 23.23
CA LYS A 281 8.94 2.84 23.42
C LYS A 281 7.99 4.00 23.06
N ILE A 282 7.00 4.26 23.90
CA ILE A 282 5.90 5.19 23.65
C ILE A 282 6.35 6.65 23.51
N MET A 283 7.55 7.01 23.99
CA MET A 283 8.08 8.37 23.92
C MET A 283 8.31 8.84 22.47
N VAL A 284 8.60 7.91 21.56
CA VAL A 284 8.77 8.23 20.12
C VAL A 284 7.48 8.75 19.51
N LEU A 285 6.32 8.32 20.02
CA LEU A 285 5.02 8.73 19.52
C LEU A 285 4.71 10.20 19.81
N VAL A 286 5.50 10.88 20.65
CA VAL A 286 5.38 12.34 20.88
C VAL A 286 5.99 13.14 19.73
N LEU A 287 6.96 12.57 19.00
CA LEU A 287 7.72 13.27 17.97
C LEU A 287 6.86 13.85 16.84
N PRO A 288 5.88 13.12 16.25
CA PRO A 288 5.01 13.68 15.21
C PRO A 288 4.21 14.90 15.68
N PHE A 289 3.81 14.93 16.96
CA PHE A 289 3.08 16.06 17.55
C PHE A 289 3.96 17.30 17.73
N ILE A 290 5.24 17.10 18.07
CA ILE A 290 6.21 18.20 18.14
C ILE A 290 6.49 18.73 16.74
N LEU A 291 6.69 17.85 15.77
CA LEU A 291 6.97 18.23 14.38
C LEU A 291 5.80 18.97 13.73
N SER A 292 4.55 18.63 14.07
CA SER A 292 3.37 19.34 13.56
C SER A 292 3.21 20.78 14.05
N VAL A 293 4.04 21.25 14.99
CA VAL A 293 4.10 22.68 15.38
C VAL A 293 4.85 23.50 14.33
N VAL A 294 5.72 22.86 13.55
CA VAL A 294 6.38 23.50 12.41
C VAL A 294 5.38 23.51 11.25
N PRO A 295 5.09 24.66 10.63
CA PRO A 295 4.16 24.70 9.50
C PRO A 295 4.71 23.83 8.35
N THR A 296 4.04 22.71 8.09
CA THR A 296 4.24 21.82 6.93
C THR A 296 3.24 22.11 5.83
#